data_AF-A5V0J1-F1
#
_entry.id   AF-A5V0J1-F1
#
_cell.length_a   1.000
_cell.length_b   1.000
_cell.length_c   1.000
_cell.angle_alpha   90.00
_cell.angle_beta   90.00
_cell.angle_gamma   90.00
#
_symmetry.space_group_name_H-M   'P 1'
#
loop_
_entity.id
_entity.type
_entity.pdbx_description
1 polymer ?
#
loop_
_entity_poly.entity_id
_entity_poly.type
_entity_poly.pdbx_seq_one_letter_code
_entity_poly.pdbx_strand_id
1 'polypeptide(L)'
;MPYPYELAQTYAPRPDFAERIATVAPTPVEFCRLAGLPYATYMRVLRTKRTSKRTALRIARVYALTHDHLTIREALDTLFEPRPRVVMEPVPGTNRYRRRADASSSGAHPAGNGCAAGE
;
A
#
# COMPACT_ATOMS: atom_id res chain seq x y z
N MET A 1 -25.83 -7.33 15.32
CA MET A 1 -25.53 -6.08 14.60
C MET A 1 -24.18 -6.24 13.91
N PRO A 2 -24.05 -6.00 12.60
CA PRO A 2 -22.73 -6.03 11.95
C PRO A 2 -21.83 -4.91 12.51
N TYR A 3 -20.55 -5.19 12.73
CA TYR A 3 -19.59 -4.27 13.34
C TYR A 3 -18.57 -3.78 12.31
N PRO A 4 -18.04 -2.54 12.46
CA PRO A 4 -16.94 -2.08 11.64
C PRO A 4 -15.71 -2.99 11.76
N TYR A 5 -14.95 -3.15 10.67
CA TYR A 5 -13.69 -3.90 10.67
C TYR A 5 -12.62 -3.19 9.84
N GLU A 6 -11.35 -3.43 10.17
CA GLU A 6 -10.21 -2.88 9.44
C GLU A 6 -9.68 -3.85 8.39
N LEU A 7 -9.39 -3.34 7.19
CA LEU A 7 -8.63 -4.07 6.19
C LEU A 7 -7.15 -4.15 6.58
N ALA A 8 -6.47 -5.16 6.03
CA ALA A 8 -5.05 -5.37 6.25
C ALA A 8 -4.21 -4.14 5.90
N GLN A 9 -3.24 -3.85 6.78
CA GLN A 9 -2.23 -2.80 6.60
C GLN A 9 -1.49 -2.96 5.26
N THR A 10 -1.41 -1.87 4.50
CA THR A 10 -0.62 -1.81 3.26
C THR A 10 0.50 -0.78 3.37
N TYR A 11 1.48 -0.89 2.49
CA TYR A 11 2.70 -0.10 2.51
C TYR A 11 2.89 0.62 1.17
N ALA A 12 3.36 1.85 1.20
CA ALA A 12 3.75 2.61 0.02
C ALA A 12 5.28 2.71 -0.04
N PRO A 13 5.91 2.49 -1.20
CA PRO A 13 7.35 2.72 -1.32
C PRO A 13 7.66 4.21 -1.13
N ARG A 14 8.75 4.52 -0.43
CA ARG A 14 9.25 5.90 -0.30
C ARG A 14 9.71 6.48 -1.65
N PRO A 15 9.84 7.82 -1.78
CA PRO A 15 10.26 8.45 -3.04
C PRO A 15 11.60 7.93 -3.59
N ASP A 16 12.57 7.72 -2.71
CA ASP A 16 13.93 7.23 -2.98
C ASP A 16 14.03 5.69 -3.06
N PHE A 17 12.90 4.99 -3.08
CA PHE A 17 12.86 3.52 -3.08
C PHE A 17 13.70 2.91 -4.21
N ALA A 18 13.59 3.43 -5.44
CA ALA A 18 14.32 2.87 -6.58
C ALA A 18 15.84 3.04 -6.44
N GLU A 19 16.29 4.19 -5.95
CA GLU A 19 17.71 4.49 -5.70
C GLU A 19 18.26 3.57 -4.61
N ARG A 20 17.50 3.36 -3.53
CA ARG A 20 17.88 2.42 -2.47
C ARG A 20 17.95 0.99 -2.99
N ILE A 21 16.98 0.53 -3.77
CA ILE A 21 17.03 -0.82 -4.35
C ILE A 21 18.22 -1.00 -5.31
N ALA A 22 18.63 0.05 -6.03
CA ALA A 22 19.79 0.00 -6.92
C ALA A 22 21.12 -0.24 -6.19
N THR A 23 21.21 0.06 -4.88
CA THR A 23 22.39 -0.27 -4.06
C THR A 23 22.54 -1.77 -3.79
N VAL A 24 21.47 -2.54 -3.97
CA VAL A 24 21.43 -3.99 -3.71
C VAL A 24 21.74 -4.79 -4.97
N ALA A 25 21.18 -4.38 -6.10
CA ALA A 25 21.38 -5.04 -7.39
C ALA A 25 21.36 -4.01 -8.53
N PRO A 26 22.19 -4.20 -9.57
CA PRO A 26 22.31 -3.25 -10.68
C PRO A 26 21.05 -3.17 -11.53
N THR A 27 20.20 -4.21 -11.53
CA THR A 27 18.92 -4.19 -12.25
C THR A 27 17.75 -4.60 -11.35
N PRO A 28 16.55 -4.04 -11.59
CA PRO A 28 15.32 -4.46 -10.92
C PRO A 28 15.00 -5.96 -11.07
N VAL A 29 15.39 -6.58 -12.19
CA VAL A 29 15.16 -8.01 -12.44
C VAL A 29 16.01 -8.87 -11.53
N GLU A 30 17.29 -8.53 -11.36
CA GLU A 30 18.18 -9.21 -10.43
C GLU A 30 17.72 -9.05 -9.00
N PHE A 31 17.32 -7.84 -8.60
CA PHE A 31 16.71 -7.63 -7.29
C PHE A 31 15.50 -8.53 -7.07
N CYS A 32 14.60 -8.62 -8.06
CA CYS A 32 13.42 -9.48 -7.98
C CYS A 32 13.78 -10.96 -7.82
N ARG A 33 14.85 -11.44 -8.47
CA ARG A 33 15.37 -12.80 -8.28
C ARG A 33 15.85 -13.02 -6.85
N LEU A 34 16.66 -12.10 -6.31
CA LEU A 34 17.14 -12.15 -4.91
C LEU A 34 15.98 -12.15 -3.91
N ALA A 35 14.97 -11.32 -4.16
CA ALA A 35 13.79 -11.23 -3.31
C ALA A 35 12.79 -12.38 -3.48
N GLY A 36 12.97 -13.27 -4.47
CA GLY A 36 11.98 -14.29 -4.80
C GLY A 36 10.61 -13.66 -5.10
N LEU A 37 10.61 -12.55 -5.83
CA LEU A 37 9.43 -11.76 -6.18
C LEU A 37 9.23 -11.76 -7.69
N PRO A 38 8.00 -11.99 -8.20
CA PRO A 38 7.73 -11.80 -9.62
C PRO A 38 7.97 -10.34 -10.03
N TYR A 39 8.64 -10.13 -11.16
CA TYR A 39 8.92 -8.78 -11.68
C TYR A 39 7.65 -7.93 -11.86
N ALA A 40 6.55 -8.55 -12.30
CA ALA A 40 5.24 -7.89 -12.39
C ALA A 40 4.74 -7.35 -11.05
N THR A 41 5.04 -8.02 -9.93
CA THR A 41 4.69 -7.53 -8.60
C THR A 41 5.51 -6.29 -8.27
N TYR A 42 6.81 -6.27 -8.56
CA TYR A 42 7.67 -5.11 -8.35
C TYR A 42 7.18 -3.89 -9.11
N MET A 43 6.90 -4.06 -10.41
CA MET A 43 6.36 -3.01 -11.26
C MET A 43 5.00 -2.51 -10.77
N ARG A 44 4.16 -3.42 -10.25
CA ARG A 44 2.89 -3.03 -9.62
C ARG A 44 3.12 -2.18 -8.37
N VAL A 45 4.08 -2.53 -7.50
CA VAL A 45 4.41 -1.72 -6.32
C VAL A 45 4.80 -0.30 -6.71
N LEU A 46 5.65 -0.16 -7.74
CA LEU A 46 6.08 1.15 -8.23
C LEU A 46 4.93 1.98 -8.82
N ARG A 47 4.06 1.34 -9.61
CA ARG A 47 2.92 2.00 -10.28
C ARG A 47 1.81 2.38 -9.31
N THR A 48 1.38 1.45 -8.45
CA THR A 48 0.22 1.67 -7.57
C THR A 48 0.59 2.29 -6.23
N LYS A 49 1.89 2.46 -5.96
CA LYS A 49 2.44 2.95 -4.69
C LYS A 49 1.79 2.25 -3.49
N ARG A 50 1.56 0.95 -3.64
CA ARG A 50 0.83 0.13 -2.67
C ARG A 50 1.28 -1.31 -2.75
N THR A 51 1.56 -1.90 -1.59
CA THR A 51 1.94 -3.31 -1.46
C THR A 51 1.47 -3.91 -0.14
N SER A 52 1.39 -5.24 -0.09
CA SER A 52 1.05 -5.97 1.12
C SER A 52 2.20 -5.95 2.14
N LYS A 53 1.89 -6.16 3.43
CA LYS A 53 2.92 -6.35 4.47
C LYS A 53 3.92 -7.44 4.11
N ARG A 54 3.44 -8.57 3.58
CA ARG A 54 4.27 -9.72 3.18
C ARG A 54 5.29 -9.34 2.11
N THR A 55 4.84 -8.63 1.09
CA THR A 55 5.70 -8.17 -0.01
C THR A 55 6.71 -7.14 0.48
N ALA A 56 6.28 -6.16 1.28
CA ALA A 56 7.17 -5.14 1.84
C ALA A 56 8.27 -5.77 2.71
N LEU A 57 7.91 -6.69 3.60
CA LEU A 57 8.87 -7.41 4.43
C LEU A 57 9.85 -8.28 3.62
N ARG A 58 9.39 -8.89 2.53
CA ARG A 58 10.25 -9.68 1.65
C ARG A 58 11.33 -8.81 0.99
N ILE A 59 10.96 -7.62 0.53
CA ILE A 59 11.88 -6.63 -0.05
C ILE A 59 12.83 -6.11 1.05
N ALA A 60 12.29 -5.70 2.20
CA ALA A 60 13.07 -5.21 3.34
C ALA A 60 14.08 -6.24 3.86
N ARG A 61 13.73 -7.53 3.85
CA ARG A 61 14.64 -8.60 4.27
C ARG A 61 15.87 -8.69 3.37
N VAL A 62 15.69 -8.62 2.04
CA VAL A 62 16.84 -8.63 1.12
C VAL A 62 17.70 -7.39 1.34
N TYR A 63 17.06 -6.22 1.46
CA TYR A 63 17.78 -4.96 1.69
C TYR A 63 18.59 -4.97 3.00
N ALA A 64 18.01 -5.49 4.09
CA ALA A 64 18.71 -5.66 5.36
C ALA A 64 19.88 -6.64 5.24
N LEU A 65 19.71 -7.75 4.53
CA LEU A 65 20.79 -8.74 4.32
C LEU A 65 21.97 -8.20 3.51
N THR A 66 21.77 -7.18 2.68
CA THR A 66 22.87 -6.55 1.94
C THR A 66 23.45 -5.33 2.66
N HIS A 67 22.83 -4.90 3.75
CA HIS A 67 23.25 -3.78 4.57
C HIS A 67 23.37 -4.27 6.02
N ASP A 68 24.50 -4.93 6.33
CA ASP A 68 24.74 -5.70 7.58
C ASP A 68 24.50 -4.96 8.90
N HIS A 69 24.28 -3.65 8.86
CA HIS A 69 23.98 -2.80 10.01
C HIS A 69 22.47 -2.53 10.21
N LEU A 70 21.59 -3.03 9.34
CA LEU A 70 20.14 -2.79 9.42
C LEU A 70 19.38 -4.04 9.82
N THR A 71 18.46 -3.89 10.77
CA THR A 71 17.42 -4.87 11.03
C THR A 71 16.35 -4.86 9.93
N ILE A 72 15.57 -5.94 9.82
CA ILE A 72 14.44 -6.01 8.87
C ILE A 72 13.40 -4.90 9.16
N ARG A 73 13.22 -4.54 10.43
CA ARG A 73 12.29 -3.48 10.85
C ARG A 73 12.76 -2.12 10.32
N GLU A 74 14.04 -1.80 10.52
CA GLU A 74 14.63 -0.55 10.04
C GLU A 74 14.59 -0.50 8.51
N ALA A 75 15.01 -1.57 7.82
CA ALA A 75 14.92 -1.66 6.37
C ALA A 75 13.49 -1.45 5.86
N LEU A 76 12.47 -1.97 6.56
CA LEU A 76 11.07 -1.73 6.21
C LEU A 76 10.71 -0.25 6.32
N ASP A 77 11.08 0.39 7.43
CA ASP A 77 10.75 1.80 7.69
C ASP A 77 11.57 2.76 6.79
N THR A 78 12.77 2.34 6.36
CA THR A 78 13.62 3.02 5.38
C THR A 78 13.08 2.92 3.96
N LEU A 79 12.45 1.81 3.57
CA LEU A 79 11.98 1.60 2.20
C LEU A 79 10.51 1.95 2.00
N PHE A 80 9.69 1.84 3.05
CA PHE A 80 8.25 1.93 2.96
C PHE A 80 7.63 2.79 4.06
N GLU A 81 6.48 3.37 3.74
CA GLU A 81 5.60 4.03 4.68
C GLU A 81 4.31 3.22 4.87
N PRO A 82 3.86 2.99 6.12
CA PRO A 82 2.57 2.36 6.37
C PRO A 82 1.43 3.30 5.96
N ARG A 83 0.51 2.83 5.13
CA ARG A 83 -0.69 3.61 4.76
C ARG A 83 -1.78 3.52 5.83
N PRO A 84 -2.61 4.55 6.05
CA PRO A 84 -3.77 4.41 6.92
C PRO A 84 -4.61 3.17 6.58
N ARG A 85 -5.05 2.45 7.61
CA ARG A 85 -5.89 1.28 7.42
C ARG A 85 -7.26 1.71 6.92
N VAL A 86 -7.80 0.95 5.98
CA VAL A 86 -9.14 1.19 5.46
C VAL A 86 -10.12 0.54 6.43
N VAL A 87 -10.99 1.35 7.04
CA VAL A 87 -12.09 0.86 7.87
C VAL A 87 -13.30 0.63 7.00
N MET A 88 -13.94 -0.53 7.15
CA MET A 88 -15.20 -0.89 6.53
C MET A 88 -16.32 -0.75 7.56
N GLU A 89 -17.37 0.00 7.23
CA GLU A 89 -18.54 0.20 8.07
C GLU A 89 -19.77 -0.48 7.48
N PRO A 90 -20.65 -1.05 8.32
CA PRO A 90 -21.90 -1.62 7.84
C PRO A 90 -22.81 -0.52 7.27
N VAL A 91 -23.53 -0.85 6.19
CA VAL A 91 -24.56 0.02 5.63
C VAL A 91 -25.90 -0.32 6.30
N PRO A 92 -26.53 0.63 7.04
CA PRO A 92 -27.78 0.38 7.76
C PRO A 92 -28.87 -0.19 6.84
N GLY A 93 -29.60 -1.19 7.33
CA GLY A 93 -30.67 -1.85 6.58
C GLY A 93 -30.21 -2.84 5.52
N THR A 94 -28.91 -3.13 5.42
CA THR A 94 -28.36 -4.11 4.45
C THR A 94 -27.28 -5.00 5.07
N ASN A 95 -26.91 -6.07 4.36
CA ASN A 95 -25.74 -6.92 4.68
C ASN A 95 -24.43 -6.44 4.02
N ARG A 96 -24.39 -5.20 3.50
CA ARG A 96 -23.24 -4.65 2.77
C ARG A 96 -22.38 -3.77 3.68
N TYR A 97 -21.10 -3.66 3.31
CA TYR A 97 -20.14 -2.75 3.95
C TYR A 97 -19.68 -1.69 2.96
N ARG A 98 -19.43 -0.48 3.46
CA ARG A 98 -18.81 0.61 2.70
C ARG A 98 -17.53 1.06 3.38
N ARG A 99 -16.59 1.62 2.61
CA ARG A 99 -15.39 2.25 3.17
C ARG A 99 -15.79 3.48 3.99
N ARG A 100 -15.30 3.58 5.23
CA ARG A 100 -15.37 4.81 6.04
C ARG A 100 -14.68 5.93 5.29
N ALA A 101 -15.32 7.09 5.18
CA ALA A 101 -14.66 8.27 4.63
C ALA A 101 -13.52 8.67 5.58
N ASP A 102 -12.30 8.72 5.06
CA ASP A 102 -11.17 9.22 5.84
C ASP A 102 -11.39 10.73 6.06
N ALA A 103 -11.21 11.22 7.29
CA ALA A 103 -11.33 12.66 7.61
C ALA A 103 -10.31 13.56 6.87
N SER A 104 -9.42 12.96 6.07
CA SER A 104 -8.30 13.60 5.38
C SER A 104 -8.52 13.88 3.89
N SER A 105 -9.77 13.88 3.40
CA SER A 105 -10.07 14.46 2.07
C SER A 105 -11.26 15.41 2.13
N SER A 106 -11.10 16.52 2.86
CA SER A 106 -11.82 17.75 2.51
C SER A 106 -11.17 18.37 1.27
N GLY A 107 -11.28 17.68 0.14
CA GLY A 107 -11.17 18.27 -1.19
C GLY A 107 -12.61 18.49 -1.66
N ALA A 108 -13.07 19.73 -1.56
CA ALA A 108 -14.40 20.15 -1.97
C ALA A 108 -14.70 19.68 -3.41
N HIS A 109 -15.83 18.98 -3.58
CA HIS A 109 -16.63 19.13 -4.78
C HIS A 109 -18.07 19.43 -4.34
N PRO A 110 -18.68 20.52 -4.86
CA PRO A 110 -19.96 20.99 -4.40
C PRO A 110 -21.09 20.06 -4.84
N ALA A 111 -22.15 20.09 -4.04
CA ALA A 111 -23.42 19.43 -4.30
C ALA A 111 -24.01 19.86 -5.65
N GLY A 112 -24.33 18.87 -6.49
CA GLY A 112 -25.30 19.01 -7.58
C GLY A 112 -26.56 18.24 -7.19
N ASN A 113 -27.52 18.95 -6.59
CA ASN A 113 -28.87 18.45 -6.37
C ASN A 113 -29.63 18.37 -7.71
N GLY A 114 -30.33 17.24 -7.92
CA GLY A 114 -31.66 17.16 -8.53
C GLY A 114 -31.83 17.48 -10.02
N CYS A 115 -32.32 16.50 -10.81
CA CYS A 115 -33.75 16.40 -11.12
C CYS A 115 -34.05 15.17 -12.01
N ALA A 116 -35.23 14.61 -11.81
CA ALA A 116 -35.81 13.51 -12.57
C ALA A 116 -36.53 13.99 -13.84
N ALA A 117 -36.59 13.12 -14.86
CA ALA A 117 -37.67 12.92 -15.84
C ALA A 117 -37.22 11.70 -16.69
N GLY A 118 -37.97 10.62 -16.92
CA GLY A 118 -39.41 10.49 -16.96
C GLY A 118 -39.92 10.80 -18.37
N GLU A 119 -39.72 9.88 -19.31
CA GLU A 119 -40.64 9.42 -20.37
C GLU A 119 -40.02 8.23 -21.13
#